data_AF-A0A510UZ07-F1
#
_entry.id   AF-A0A510UZ07-F1
#
_cell.length_a   1.000
_cell.length_b   1.000
_cell.length_c   1.000
_cell.angle_alpha   90.00
_cell.angle_beta   90.00
_cell.angle_gamma   90.00
#
_symmetry.space_group_name_H-M   'P 1'
#
loop_
_entity.id
_entity.type
_entity.pdbx_description
1 polymer ?
#
loop_
_entity_poly.entity_id
_entity_poly.type
_entity_poly.pdbx_seq_one_letter_code
_entity_poly.pdbx_strand_id
1 'polypeptide(L)'
;MHGIGRRLLLTVTLCVALVAGAVATSVPATAESNGGTRVMPLGDSITEGYPSGGGYRVGLWQRLAQGGYTTDFVGSAFNGPASLGDHDHEGHGGWRIDQIDANVVSWVRTYQPRTVLLHIGTNDISQNRDLANAPNRLAGVIDKITSTSPQTDVFVATLIPISWGDAQVRAYNSAIPGIVSSRANAGKRVHLVDMYRALNTGDLSDGVHPNQNGYDKMAAAWYAALRAVPGSIGNPSGGTDPTPTPTPTPDPGNGTVDTSAWYTLVNRNSGKAIDVYNYATNDGARITQWSRHGGTNQQWQFVSSGNGYYRLKSRLSGKVLDVSGNSTADGAAIQQYGDHGGNNQQFSIQTIDSYIQLIARHSGKAVEVQGASTADGGNIVQYADWNGTNQQWQLVKVG
;
A
#
# COMPACT_ATOMS: atom_id res chain seq x y z
N MET A 1 -6.80 -68.30 28.41
CA MET A 1 -5.60 -67.77 27.74
C MET A 1 -6.05 -66.80 26.64
N HIS A 2 -5.58 -65.54 26.73
CA HIS A 2 -5.65 -64.38 25.80
C HIS A 2 -6.17 -64.64 24.36
N GLY A 3 -6.98 -63.80 23.70
CA GLY A 3 -7.41 -62.42 23.94
C GLY A 3 -7.19 -61.53 22.68
N ILE A 4 -8.25 -61.35 21.88
CA ILE A 4 -8.68 -60.15 21.10
C ILE A 4 -7.72 -59.52 20.06
N GLY A 5 -8.25 -59.29 18.85
CA GLY A 5 -7.58 -58.66 17.71
C GLY A 5 -7.33 -57.15 17.83
N ARG A 6 -6.52 -56.60 16.92
CA ARG A 6 -6.29 -55.16 16.79
C ARG A 6 -6.06 -54.72 15.34
N ARG A 7 -6.52 -53.50 15.10
CA ARG A 7 -6.61 -52.73 13.86
C ARG A 7 -5.24 -52.21 13.38
N LEU A 8 -5.15 -52.06 12.05
CA LEU A 8 -4.48 -51.04 11.23
C LEU A 8 -3.48 -50.07 11.90
N LEU A 9 -2.29 -49.92 11.31
CA LEU A 9 -1.57 -48.63 11.23
C LEU A 9 -0.57 -48.66 10.07
N LEU A 10 -0.86 -47.91 9.01
CA LEU A 10 0.15 -47.45 8.05
C LEU A 10 1.02 -46.42 8.76
N THR A 11 2.32 -46.68 8.83
CA THR A 11 3.31 -45.76 9.37
C THR A 11 3.61 -44.69 8.32
N VAL A 12 3.10 -43.47 8.52
CA VAL A 12 3.62 -42.27 7.84
C VAL A 12 4.85 -41.83 8.62
N THR A 13 6.02 -41.88 7.97
CA THR A 13 7.28 -41.40 8.55
C THR A 13 7.24 -39.87 8.60
N LEU A 14 7.10 -39.32 9.81
CA LEU A 14 7.24 -37.88 10.08
C LEU A 14 8.72 -37.56 10.29
N CYS A 15 9.33 -36.79 9.39
CA CYS A 15 10.66 -36.22 9.60
C CYS A 15 10.59 -35.12 10.65
N VAL A 16 11.16 -35.35 11.83
CA VAL A 16 11.47 -34.29 12.80
C VAL A 16 12.87 -33.78 12.50
N ALA A 17 12.98 -32.65 11.82
CA ALA A 17 14.21 -31.87 11.78
C ALA A 17 14.21 -30.90 12.98
N LEU A 18 14.99 -31.23 14.01
CA LEU A 18 15.36 -30.31 15.08
C LEU A 18 16.39 -29.32 14.50
N VAL A 19 15.99 -28.06 14.31
CA VAL A 19 16.91 -26.95 14.06
C VAL A 19 17.00 -26.14 15.33
N ALA A 20 18.20 -26.11 15.93
CA ALA A 20 18.53 -25.27 17.06
C ALA A 20 18.41 -23.79 16.68
N GLY A 21 17.66 -23.03 17.47
CA GLY A 21 17.37 -21.62 17.24
C GLY A 21 18.60 -20.74 17.39
N ALA A 22 18.98 -20.10 16.30
CA ALA A 22 19.58 -18.77 16.35
C ALA A 22 18.43 -17.76 16.28
N VAL A 23 18.24 -16.96 17.34
CA VAL A 23 17.31 -15.82 17.30
C VAL A 23 17.96 -14.75 16.43
N ALA A 24 17.79 -14.87 15.12
CA ALA A 24 17.99 -13.76 14.21
C ALA A 24 16.83 -12.80 14.46
N THR A 25 17.11 -11.64 15.05
CA THR A 25 16.17 -10.52 15.01
C THR A 25 15.98 -10.17 13.53
N SER A 26 14.86 -10.59 12.95
CA SER A 26 14.46 -10.17 11.61
C SER A 26 14.30 -8.66 11.66
N VAL A 27 15.26 -7.94 11.07
CA VAL A 27 15.02 -6.55 10.68
C VAL A 27 13.82 -6.62 9.73
N PRO A 28 12.69 -5.95 10.00
CA PRO A 28 11.59 -5.93 9.06
C PRO A 28 12.14 -5.40 7.74
N ALA A 29 11.94 -6.15 6.65
CA ALA A 29 12.26 -5.67 5.32
C ALA A 29 11.55 -4.32 5.15
N THR A 30 12.30 -3.30 4.75
CA THR A 30 11.69 -2.03 4.32
C THR A 30 10.85 -2.34 3.10
N ALA A 31 9.54 -2.10 3.21
CA ALA A 31 8.58 -2.20 2.11
C ALA A 31 9.13 -1.53 0.84
N GLU A 32 9.17 -2.27 -0.27
CA GLU A 32 9.58 -1.79 -1.58
C GLU A 32 8.53 -0.85 -2.15
N SER A 33 8.59 0.43 -1.79
CA SER A 33 7.64 1.36 -2.37
C SER A 33 7.98 1.71 -3.83
N ASN A 34 7.04 1.50 -4.73
CA ASN A 34 7.16 1.83 -6.15
C ASN A 34 6.47 3.14 -6.56
N GLY A 35 5.83 3.81 -5.59
CA GLY A 35 5.07 5.03 -5.81
C GLY A 35 3.84 4.77 -6.67
N GLY A 36 2.65 4.77 -6.09
CA GLY A 36 1.46 4.41 -6.83
C GLY A 36 0.29 4.05 -5.92
N THR A 37 -0.72 3.42 -6.50
CA THR A 37 -1.87 2.97 -5.70
C THR A 37 -1.46 1.80 -4.82
N ARG A 38 -1.58 1.96 -3.50
CA ARG A 38 -1.25 0.93 -2.50
C ARG A 38 -2.22 -0.24 -2.58
N VAL A 39 -1.74 -1.39 -3.03
CA VAL A 39 -2.49 -2.64 -3.16
C VAL A 39 -1.87 -3.65 -2.20
N MET A 40 -2.67 -4.23 -1.29
CA MET A 40 -2.22 -5.28 -0.37
C MET A 40 -2.70 -6.64 -0.87
N PRO A 41 -1.82 -7.50 -1.42
CA PRO A 41 -2.11 -8.91 -1.63
C PRO A 41 -2.17 -9.61 -0.27
N LEU A 42 -3.36 -10.00 0.20
CA LEU A 42 -3.59 -10.56 1.53
C LEU A 42 -4.12 -11.99 1.41
N GLY A 43 -3.43 -12.95 2.00
CA GLY A 43 -3.87 -14.34 1.93
C GLY A 43 -2.92 -15.36 2.54
N ASP A 44 -2.99 -16.57 2.03
CA ASP A 44 -2.15 -17.69 2.46
C ASP A 44 -0.99 -17.99 1.50
N SER A 45 -0.53 -19.25 1.44
CA SER A 45 0.55 -19.72 0.56
C SER A 45 0.29 -19.45 -0.92
N ILE A 46 -0.97 -19.35 -1.35
CA ILE A 46 -1.32 -19.03 -2.73
C ILE A 46 -0.99 -17.56 -3.04
N THR A 47 -1.14 -16.66 -2.07
CA THR A 47 -0.76 -15.24 -2.21
C THR A 47 0.74 -15.03 -2.01
N GLU A 48 1.33 -15.76 -1.06
CA GLU A 48 2.79 -15.85 -0.88
C GLU A 48 3.48 -16.34 -2.15
N GLY A 49 2.83 -17.22 -2.93
CA GLY A 49 3.32 -17.70 -4.21
C GLY A 49 4.13 -18.99 -4.11
N TYR A 50 3.78 -19.88 -3.17
CA TYR A 50 4.42 -21.19 -3.05
C TYR A 50 4.37 -21.97 -4.39
N PRO A 51 5.44 -22.69 -4.78
CA PRO A 51 6.70 -22.88 -4.04
C PRO A 51 7.80 -21.83 -4.34
N SER A 52 7.69 -21.06 -5.42
CA SER A 52 8.82 -20.26 -5.94
C SER A 52 8.81 -18.79 -5.51
N GLY A 53 7.77 -18.34 -4.81
CA GLY A 53 7.53 -16.94 -4.49
C GLY A 53 6.90 -16.17 -5.65
N GLY A 54 6.28 -15.03 -5.35
CA GLY A 54 5.64 -14.13 -6.31
C GLY A 54 4.22 -14.54 -6.73
N GLY A 55 4.00 -15.81 -7.06
CA GLY A 55 2.66 -16.33 -7.42
C GLY A 55 1.95 -15.49 -8.48
N TYR A 56 0.67 -15.16 -8.24
CA TYR A 56 -0.11 -14.31 -9.16
C TYR A 56 0.37 -12.85 -9.20
N ARG A 57 1.14 -12.39 -8.21
CA ARG A 57 1.60 -10.99 -8.14
C ARG A 57 2.51 -10.66 -9.32
N VAL A 58 3.28 -11.63 -9.82
CA VAL A 58 4.12 -11.47 -11.03
C VAL A 58 3.29 -11.07 -12.25
N GLY A 59 2.27 -11.88 -12.59
CA GLY A 59 1.40 -11.60 -13.73
C GLY A 59 0.55 -10.34 -13.51
N LEU A 60 0.12 -10.09 -12.28
CA LEU A 60 -0.69 -8.93 -11.95
C LEU A 60 0.11 -7.63 -12.11
N TRP A 61 1.33 -7.60 -11.59
CA TRP A 61 2.27 -6.47 -11.75
C TRP A 61 2.50 -6.15 -13.22
N GLN A 62 2.78 -7.16 -14.05
CA GLN A 62 2.98 -7.00 -15.49
C GLN A 62 1.74 -6.42 -16.18
N ARG A 63 0.54 -6.89 -15.84
CA ARG A 63 -0.73 -6.39 -16.40
C ARG A 63 -1.03 -4.96 -15.97
N LEU A 64 -0.75 -4.61 -14.71
CA LEU A 64 -0.87 -3.26 -14.19
C LEU A 64 0.07 -2.31 -14.93
N ALA A 65 1.35 -2.66 -15.05
CA ALA A 65 2.35 -1.89 -15.78
C ALA A 65 1.98 -1.74 -17.27
N GLN A 66 1.59 -2.83 -17.94
CA GLN A 66 1.14 -2.79 -19.35
C GLN A 66 -0.12 -1.96 -19.53
N GLY A 67 -0.99 -1.93 -18.52
CA GLY A 67 -2.18 -1.08 -18.49
C GLY A 67 -1.89 0.38 -18.15
N GLY A 68 -0.63 0.77 -17.93
CA GLY A 68 -0.25 2.12 -17.53
C GLY A 68 -0.59 2.46 -16.07
N TYR A 69 -0.90 1.49 -15.24
CA TYR A 69 -1.18 1.69 -13.82
C TYR A 69 0.11 1.67 -13.02
N THR A 70 0.35 2.70 -12.21
CA THR A 70 1.43 2.71 -11.23
C THR A 70 0.89 2.20 -9.89
N THR A 71 1.40 1.05 -9.46
CA THR A 71 0.93 0.31 -8.28
C THR A 71 2.07 0.15 -7.29
N ASP A 72 1.72 0.13 -6.01
CA ASP A 72 2.61 -0.08 -4.87
C ASP A 72 2.07 -1.32 -4.14
N PHE A 73 2.71 -2.48 -4.25
CA PHE A 73 2.32 -3.59 -3.39
C PHE A 73 2.78 -3.29 -1.96
N VAL A 74 1.96 -3.66 -0.97
CA VAL A 74 2.26 -3.37 0.44
C VAL A 74 1.95 -4.57 1.32
N GLY A 75 2.76 -4.74 2.35
CA GLY A 75 2.59 -5.74 3.38
C GLY A 75 3.89 -6.00 4.13
N SER A 76 3.84 -6.91 5.10
CA SER A 76 4.97 -7.24 5.97
C SER A 76 5.90 -8.31 5.40
N ALA A 77 5.42 -9.10 4.44
CA ALA A 77 6.17 -10.17 3.82
C ALA A 77 6.73 -9.73 2.46
N PHE A 78 7.82 -10.38 2.06
CA PHE A 78 8.62 -9.99 0.89
C PHE A 78 9.16 -11.24 0.19
N ASN A 79 8.71 -11.50 -1.04
CA ASN A 79 9.31 -12.52 -1.91
C ASN A 79 8.89 -12.37 -3.39
N GLY A 80 9.62 -13.05 -4.27
CA GLY A 80 9.29 -13.21 -5.68
C GLY A 80 10.54 -13.19 -6.57
N PRO A 81 10.38 -13.44 -7.89
CA PRO A 81 11.47 -13.34 -8.85
C PRO A 81 11.76 -11.88 -9.20
N ALA A 82 12.96 -11.58 -9.70
CA ALA A 82 13.35 -10.23 -10.15
C ALA A 82 12.46 -9.61 -11.25
N SER A 83 11.62 -10.42 -11.91
CA SER A 83 10.62 -9.93 -12.88
C SER A 83 9.38 -9.30 -12.22
N LEU A 84 9.23 -9.45 -10.91
CA LEU A 84 8.26 -8.75 -10.09
C LEU A 84 8.93 -7.45 -9.61
N GLY A 85 8.38 -6.30 -10.01
CA GLY A 85 8.96 -5.00 -9.65
C GLY A 85 8.69 -4.57 -8.20
N ASP A 86 7.77 -5.26 -7.53
CA ASP A 86 7.39 -5.02 -6.15
C ASP A 86 7.12 -6.35 -5.44
N HIS A 87 7.98 -6.70 -4.50
CA HIS A 87 7.91 -8.01 -3.85
C HIS A 87 7.04 -8.02 -2.59
N ASP A 88 6.50 -6.88 -2.17
CA ASP A 88 5.74 -6.78 -0.93
C ASP A 88 4.41 -7.53 -1.00
N HIS A 89 4.02 -8.17 0.11
CA HIS A 89 2.71 -8.79 0.26
C HIS A 89 2.36 -9.06 1.74
N GLU A 90 1.11 -9.45 1.95
CA GLU A 90 0.59 -9.97 3.22
C GLU A 90 0.06 -11.41 3.03
N GLY A 91 0.68 -12.17 2.12
CA GLY A 91 0.52 -13.62 1.98
C GLY A 91 1.36 -14.40 3.00
N HIS A 92 0.74 -15.35 3.71
CA HIS A 92 1.37 -16.14 4.79
C HIS A 92 1.15 -17.65 4.61
N GLY A 93 2.22 -18.39 4.28
CA GLY A 93 2.14 -19.83 4.04
C GLY A 93 1.50 -20.64 5.17
N GLY A 94 0.46 -21.41 4.86
CA GLY A 94 -0.24 -22.28 5.84
C GLY A 94 -1.23 -21.58 6.78
N TRP A 95 -1.40 -20.26 6.67
CA TRP A 95 -2.29 -19.50 7.56
C TRP A 95 -3.76 -19.65 7.21
N ARG A 96 -4.57 -19.61 8.27
CA ARG A 96 -6.03 -19.66 8.24
C ARG A 96 -6.65 -18.28 8.44
N ILE A 97 -7.97 -18.19 8.23
CA ILE A 97 -8.74 -16.95 8.45
C ILE A 97 -8.57 -16.40 9.87
N ASP A 98 -8.55 -17.24 10.92
CA ASP A 98 -8.41 -16.77 12.30
C ASP A 98 -7.05 -16.11 12.60
N GLN A 99 -6.01 -16.52 11.88
CA GLN A 99 -4.67 -15.96 12.04
C GLN A 99 -4.53 -14.62 11.29
N ILE A 100 -5.15 -14.51 10.11
CA ILE A 100 -5.30 -13.22 9.43
C ILE A 100 -6.12 -12.24 10.28
N ASP A 101 -7.25 -12.69 10.82
CA ASP A 101 -8.17 -11.91 11.66
C ASP A 101 -7.50 -11.26 12.88
N ALA A 102 -6.53 -11.96 13.47
CA ALA A 102 -5.78 -11.48 14.64
C ALA A 102 -4.85 -10.29 14.31
N ASN A 103 -4.44 -10.13 13.05
CA ASN A 103 -3.39 -9.18 12.66
C ASN A 103 -3.88 -8.10 11.68
N VAL A 104 -4.97 -8.34 10.95
CA VAL A 104 -5.42 -7.51 9.83
C VAL A 104 -5.62 -6.04 10.16
N VAL A 105 -6.10 -5.72 11.38
CA VAL A 105 -6.26 -4.33 11.82
C VAL A 105 -4.90 -3.62 11.92
N SER A 106 -3.88 -4.31 12.42
CA SER A 106 -2.53 -3.78 12.50
C SER A 106 -1.98 -3.52 11.10
N TRP A 107 -2.06 -4.50 10.20
CA TRP A 107 -1.55 -4.37 8.83
C TRP A 107 -2.25 -3.28 8.04
N VAL A 108 -3.58 -3.18 8.10
CA VAL A 108 -4.33 -2.11 7.42
C VAL A 108 -3.92 -0.74 7.94
N ARG A 109 -3.66 -0.59 9.25
CA ARG A 109 -3.18 0.68 9.83
C ARG A 109 -1.75 1.00 9.42
N THR A 110 -0.87 -0.01 9.43
CA THR A 110 0.55 0.15 9.10
C THR A 110 0.75 0.46 7.62
N TYR A 111 0.09 -0.30 6.75
CA TYR A 111 0.35 -0.27 5.32
C TYR A 111 -0.68 0.50 4.51
N GLN A 112 -1.73 1.03 5.16
CA GLN A 112 -2.74 1.93 4.61
C GLN A 112 -3.13 1.61 3.14
N PRO A 113 -3.58 0.38 2.85
CA PRO A 113 -3.87 -0.01 1.48
C PRO A 113 -5.08 0.76 0.93
N ARG A 114 -4.96 1.27 -0.29
CA ARG A 114 -6.12 1.74 -1.07
C ARG A 114 -7.01 0.56 -1.47
N THR A 115 -6.38 -0.58 -1.76
CA THR A 115 -7.04 -1.81 -2.21
C THR A 115 -6.47 -3.01 -1.48
N VAL A 116 -7.33 -3.92 -1.02
CA VAL A 116 -6.94 -5.23 -0.49
C VAL A 116 -7.43 -6.32 -1.45
N LEU A 117 -6.54 -7.25 -1.81
CA LEU A 117 -6.88 -8.46 -2.55
C LEU A 117 -6.91 -9.62 -1.56
N LEU A 118 -8.09 -10.04 -1.12
CA LEU A 118 -8.27 -11.05 -0.09
C LEU A 118 -8.57 -12.43 -0.71
N HIS A 119 -7.64 -13.38 -0.57
CA HIS A 119 -7.83 -14.79 -0.90
C HIS A 119 -7.38 -15.65 0.28
N ILE A 120 -8.35 -16.16 1.05
CA ILE A 120 -8.09 -16.90 2.29
C ILE A 120 -9.19 -17.92 2.58
N GLY A 121 -8.79 -19.04 3.19
CA GLY A 121 -9.69 -20.12 3.62
C GLY A 121 -9.26 -21.52 3.16
N THR A 122 -8.29 -21.62 2.25
CA THR A 122 -7.75 -22.90 1.79
C THR A 122 -7.25 -23.75 2.95
N ASN A 123 -6.48 -23.13 3.84
CA ASN A 123 -5.93 -23.81 5.02
C ASN A 123 -6.98 -24.15 6.07
N ASP A 124 -8.09 -23.39 6.15
CA ASP A 124 -9.20 -23.79 7.01
C ASP A 124 -9.76 -25.14 6.57
N ILE A 125 -9.92 -25.35 5.26
CA ILE A 125 -10.33 -26.63 4.67
C ILE A 125 -9.26 -27.71 4.92
N SER A 126 -8.00 -27.45 4.58
CA SER A 126 -6.90 -28.42 4.75
C SER A 126 -6.69 -28.87 6.18
N GLN A 127 -6.94 -27.98 7.14
CA GLN A 127 -6.74 -28.25 8.57
C GLN A 127 -8.05 -28.61 9.27
N ASN A 128 -9.16 -28.75 8.53
CA ASN A 128 -10.50 -29.01 9.05
C ASN A 128 -10.90 -28.08 10.21
N ARG A 129 -10.56 -26.80 10.09
CA ARG A 129 -10.78 -25.78 11.12
C ARG A 129 -12.16 -25.17 10.97
N ASP A 130 -13.10 -25.59 11.82
CA ASP A 130 -14.40 -24.93 12.01
C ASP A 130 -15.05 -24.49 10.69
N LEU A 131 -15.21 -25.46 9.77
CA LEU A 131 -15.58 -25.19 8.37
C LEU A 131 -16.97 -24.57 8.24
N ALA A 132 -17.90 -24.97 9.10
CA ALA A 132 -19.26 -24.44 9.11
C ALA A 132 -19.29 -22.93 9.40
N ASN A 133 -18.34 -22.43 10.19
CA ASN A 133 -18.26 -21.04 10.60
C ASN A 133 -17.16 -20.25 9.86
N ALA A 134 -16.35 -20.91 9.02
CA ALA A 134 -15.32 -20.24 8.23
C ALA A 134 -15.85 -19.03 7.42
N PRO A 135 -17.03 -19.09 6.77
CA PRO A 135 -17.60 -17.91 6.11
C PRO A 135 -17.87 -16.73 7.06
N ASN A 136 -18.32 -16.97 8.28
CA ASN A 136 -18.53 -15.91 9.27
C ASN A 136 -17.21 -15.28 9.72
N ARG A 137 -16.15 -16.09 9.86
CA ARG A 137 -14.81 -15.59 10.17
C ARG A 137 -14.27 -14.72 9.04
N LEU A 138 -14.48 -15.10 7.78
CA LEU A 138 -14.14 -14.26 6.61
C LEU A 138 -14.90 -12.93 6.66
N ALA A 139 -16.20 -12.98 6.92
CA ALA A 139 -17.04 -11.79 7.12
C ALA A 139 -16.47 -10.85 8.20
N GLY A 140 -16.03 -11.40 9.33
CA GLY A 140 -15.39 -10.64 10.41
C GLY A 140 -14.09 -9.94 10.00
N VAL A 141 -13.24 -10.62 9.21
CA VAL A 141 -12.02 -10.00 8.63
C VAL A 141 -12.39 -8.81 7.73
N ILE A 142 -13.35 -8.98 6.82
CA ILE A 142 -13.81 -7.91 5.93
C ILE A 142 -14.38 -6.74 6.74
N ASP A 143 -15.16 -7.04 7.78
CA ASP A 143 -15.74 -6.01 8.64
C ASP A 143 -14.65 -5.22 9.39
N LYS A 144 -13.62 -5.89 9.91
CA LYS A 144 -12.46 -5.21 10.52
C LYS A 144 -11.71 -4.32 9.54
N ILE A 145 -11.45 -4.79 8.31
CA ILE A 145 -10.78 -3.97 7.28
C ILE A 145 -11.62 -2.72 6.99
N THR A 146 -12.89 -2.91 6.64
CA THR A 146 -13.80 -1.83 6.22
C THR A 146 -14.15 -0.87 7.36
N SER A 147 -14.14 -1.30 8.61
CA SER A 147 -14.28 -0.40 9.76
C SER A 147 -13.00 0.35 10.09
N THR A 148 -11.83 -0.25 9.85
CA THR A 148 -10.53 0.38 10.12
C THR A 148 -10.16 1.40 9.04
N SER A 149 -10.48 1.09 7.78
CA SER A 149 -10.25 1.96 6.63
C SER A 149 -11.48 1.92 5.71
N PRO A 150 -12.49 2.79 5.96
CA PRO A 150 -13.75 2.79 5.21
C PRO A 150 -13.61 3.11 3.72
N GLN A 151 -12.50 3.74 3.34
CA GLN A 151 -12.21 4.06 1.95
C GLN A 151 -11.47 2.92 1.23
N THR A 152 -10.95 1.90 1.90
CA THR A 152 -10.26 0.80 1.20
C THR A 152 -11.24 -0.04 0.38
N ASP A 153 -10.94 -0.26 -0.91
CA ASP A 153 -11.65 -1.24 -1.73
C ASP A 153 -11.17 -2.66 -1.39
N VAL A 154 -12.06 -3.50 -0.87
CA VAL A 154 -11.74 -4.88 -0.48
C VAL A 154 -12.28 -5.84 -1.54
N PHE A 155 -11.40 -6.40 -2.34
CA PHE A 155 -11.76 -7.43 -3.31
C PHE A 155 -11.63 -8.81 -2.66
N VAL A 156 -12.73 -9.53 -2.57
CA VAL A 156 -12.82 -10.83 -1.91
C VAL A 156 -12.95 -11.90 -2.97
N ALA A 157 -11.92 -12.74 -3.10
CA ALA A 157 -11.94 -13.84 -4.04
C ALA A 157 -12.64 -15.07 -3.45
N THR A 158 -13.39 -15.77 -4.30
CA THR A 158 -13.68 -17.19 -4.03
C THR A 158 -12.38 -17.98 -4.01
N LEU A 159 -12.30 -19.07 -3.25
CA LEU A 159 -11.17 -19.99 -3.34
C LEU A 159 -11.08 -20.63 -4.73
N ILE A 160 -9.85 -20.92 -5.17
CA ILE A 160 -9.62 -21.72 -6.38
C ILE A 160 -10.01 -23.19 -6.13
N PRO A 161 -10.24 -24.01 -7.18
CA PRO A 161 -10.41 -25.45 -7.00
C PRO A 161 -9.15 -26.09 -6.39
N ILE A 162 -9.34 -27.16 -5.60
CA ILE A 162 -8.25 -28.02 -5.09
C ILE A 162 -8.59 -29.49 -5.38
N SER A 163 -7.58 -30.32 -5.63
CA SER A 163 -7.78 -31.67 -6.18
C SER A 163 -8.43 -32.68 -5.23
N TRP A 164 -8.38 -32.46 -3.92
CA TRP A 164 -8.85 -33.42 -2.91
C TRP A 164 -10.02 -32.92 -2.03
N GLY A 165 -10.42 -31.64 -2.16
CA GLY A 165 -11.37 -30.99 -1.25
C GLY A 165 -12.35 -30.03 -1.95
N ASP A 166 -12.61 -30.25 -3.25
CA ASP A 166 -13.42 -29.37 -4.08
C ASP A 166 -14.87 -29.20 -3.59
N ALA A 167 -15.47 -30.23 -2.97
CA ALA A 167 -16.81 -30.11 -2.39
C ALA A 167 -16.84 -29.10 -1.22
N GLN A 168 -15.83 -29.12 -0.35
CA GLN A 168 -15.66 -28.20 0.76
C GLN A 168 -15.36 -26.79 0.25
N VAL A 169 -14.51 -26.67 -0.78
CA VAL A 169 -14.25 -25.39 -1.46
C VAL A 169 -15.53 -24.79 -2.00
N ARG A 170 -16.36 -25.56 -2.74
CA ARG A 170 -17.65 -25.07 -3.26
C ARG A 170 -18.62 -24.69 -2.14
N ALA A 171 -18.66 -25.46 -1.06
CA ALA A 171 -19.50 -25.14 0.10
C ALA A 171 -19.08 -23.79 0.72
N TYR A 172 -17.79 -23.58 0.97
CA TYR A 172 -17.26 -22.29 1.46
C TYR A 172 -17.53 -21.15 0.47
N ASN A 173 -17.23 -21.36 -0.82
CA ASN A 173 -17.41 -20.37 -1.88
C ASN A 173 -18.87 -19.94 -2.06
N SER A 174 -19.83 -20.83 -1.81
CA SER A 174 -21.27 -20.52 -1.97
C SER A 174 -21.74 -19.38 -1.07
N ALA A 175 -21.07 -19.14 0.07
CA ALA A 175 -21.41 -18.07 1.01
C ALA A 175 -20.83 -16.70 0.62
N ILE A 176 -19.72 -16.66 -0.12
CA ILE A 176 -18.94 -15.44 -0.38
C ILE A 176 -19.75 -14.37 -1.14
N PRO A 177 -20.53 -14.68 -2.20
CA PRO A 177 -21.36 -13.69 -2.87
C PRO A 177 -22.35 -13.00 -1.93
N GLY A 178 -22.96 -13.74 -1.00
CA GLY A 178 -23.88 -13.19 0.02
C GLY A 178 -23.15 -12.29 1.03
N ILE A 179 -21.96 -12.70 1.48
CA ILE A 179 -21.10 -11.91 2.38
C ILE A 179 -20.73 -10.57 1.74
N VAL A 180 -20.29 -10.59 0.48
CA VAL A 180 -19.88 -9.39 -0.26
C VAL A 180 -21.08 -8.47 -0.53
N SER A 181 -22.16 -9.01 -1.12
CA SER A 181 -23.33 -8.21 -1.50
C SER A 181 -24.02 -7.55 -0.29
N SER A 182 -24.12 -8.24 0.85
CA SER A 182 -24.67 -7.63 2.07
C SER A 182 -23.86 -6.43 2.56
N ARG A 183 -22.53 -6.48 2.45
CA ARG A 183 -21.63 -5.39 2.85
C ARG A 183 -21.63 -4.25 1.85
N ALA A 184 -21.65 -4.56 0.56
CA ALA A 184 -21.82 -3.57 -0.51
C ALA A 184 -23.15 -2.81 -0.37
N ASN A 185 -24.26 -3.51 -0.11
CA ASN A 185 -25.57 -2.91 0.15
C ASN A 185 -25.59 -2.03 1.42
N ALA A 186 -24.69 -2.30 2.38
CA ALA A 186 -24.48 -1.47 3.55
C ALA A 186 -23.53 -0.27 3.29
N GLY A 187 -23.18 -0.01 2.03
CA GLY A 187 -22.31 1.11 1.62
C GLY A 187 -20.82 0.86 1.78
N LYS A 188 -20.39 -0.36 2.16
CA LYS A 188 -18.98 -0.70 2.25
C LYS A 188 -18.40 -0.96 0.86
N ARG A 189 -17.15 -0.60 0.65
CA ARG A 189 -16.42 -0.80 -0.61
C ARG A 189 -15.89 -2.24 -0.73
N VAL A 190 -16.78 -3.21 -0.93
CA VAL A 190 -16.44 -4.63 -1.01
C VAL A 190 -16.88 -5.22 -2.33
N HIS A 191 -15.98 -5.94 -3.01
CA HIS A 191 -16.16 -6.41 -4.38
C HIS A 191 -15.88 -7.91 -4.49
N LEU A 192 -16.67 -8.63 -5.29
CA LEU A 192 -16.50 -10.07 -5.48
C LEU A 192 -15.54 -10.35 -6.64
N VAL A 193 -14.65 -11.32 -6.46
CA VAL A 193 -13.83 -11.87 -7.55
C VAL A 193 -14.07 -13.38 -7.67
N ASP A 194 -14.65 -13.82 -8.78
CA ASP A 194 -14.86 -15.24 -9.06
C ASP A 194 -13.56 -15.89 -9.55
N MET A 195 -12.69 -16.21 -8.60
CA MET A 195 -11.42 -16.89 -8.86
C MET A 195 -11.61 -18.39 -9.10
N TYR A 196 -12.69 -18.99 -8.58
CA TYR A 196 -12.94 -20.42 -8.70
C TYR A 196 -13.13 -20.80 -10.16
N ARG A 197 -13.90 -20.01 -10.91
CA ARG A 197 -14.12 -20.26 -12.35
C ARG A 197 -12.94 -19.91 -13.24
N ALA A 198 -11.95 -19.17 -12.74
CA ALA A 198 -10.78 -18.79 -13.52
C ALA A 198 -9.77 -19.95 -13.69
N LEU A 199 -9.81 -20.95 -12.79
CA LEU A 199 -8.85 -22.06 -12.76
C LEU A 199 -9.56 -23.41 -12.81
N ASN A 200 -8.82 -24.46 -13.18
CA ASN A 200 -9.21 -25.86 -12.98
C ASN A 200 -8.06 -26.64 -12.32
N THR A 201 -8.29 -27.92 -11.97
CA THR A 201 -7.29 -28.74 -11.27
C THR A 201 -6.02 -29.02 -12.08
N GLY A 202 -6.06 -28.91 -13.41
CA GLY A 202 -4.87 -28.98 -14.27
C GLY A 202 -3.98 -27.73 -14.18
N ASP A 203 -4.48 -26.66 -13.59
CA ASP A 203 -3.72 -25.45 -13.29
C ASP A 203 -2.96 -25.53 -11.94
N LEU A 204 -2.96 -26.69 -11.28
CA LEU A 204 -2.31 -26.91 -9.99
C LEU A 204 -1.01 -27.72 -10.15
N SER A 205 -0.04 -27.47 -9.27
CA SER A 205 1.25 -28.18 -9.26
C SER A 205 1.28 -29.37 -8.30
N ASP A 206 0.59 -29.26 -7.16
CA ASP A 206 0.55 -30.28 -6.10
C ASP A 206 -0.90 -30.63 -5.66
N GLY A 207 -1.89 -30.13 -6.41
CA GLY A 207 -3.30 -30.28 -6.09
C GLY A 207 -3.87 -29.24 -5.12
N VAL A 208 -3.06 -28.27 -4.68
CA VAL A 208 -3.51 -27.10 -3.90
C VAL A 208 -2.99 -25.80 -4.52
N HIS A 209 -1.69 -25.73 -4.79
CA HIS A 209 -1.03 -24.51 -5.26
C HIS A 209 -1.06 -24.42 -6.79
N PRO A 210 -1.42 -23.25 -7.36
CA PRO A 210 -1.33 -23.04 -8.79
C PRO A 210 0.08 -23.31 -9.34
N ASN A 211 0.15 -23.83 -10.55
CA ASN A 211 1.36 -23.77 -11.36
C ASN A 211 1.47 -22.39 -12.04
N GLN A 212 2.50 -22.17 -12.85
CA GLN A 212 2.73 -20.89 -13.52
C GLN A 212 1.51 -20.41 -14.34
N ASN A 213 0.82 -21.33 -15.03
CA ASN A 213 -0.37 -21.02 -15.82
C ASN A 213 -1.56 -20.66 -14.93
N GLY A 214 -1.74 -21.39 -13.83
CA GLY A 214 -2.77 -21.08 -12.83
C GLY A 214 -2.57 -19.71 -12.19
N TYR A 215 -1.34 -19.37 -11.80
CA TYR A 215 -1.04 -18.06 -11.24
C TYR A 215 -1.27 -16.91 -12.24
N ASP A 216 -0.96 -17.09 -13.54
CA ASP A 216 -1.27 -16.07 -14.56
C ASP A 216 -2.79 -15.91 -14.79
N LYS A 217 -3.56 -17.00 -14.74
CA LYS A 217 -5.03 -16.94 -14.78
C LYS A 217 -5.59 -16.18 -13.57
N MET A 218 -5.05 -16.42 -12.37
CA MET A 218 -5.42 -15.65 -11.18
C MET A 218 -5.10 -14.17 -11.36
N ALA A 219 -3.92 -13.85 -11.89
CA ALA A 219 -3.52 -12.47 -12.18
C ALA A 219 -4.48 -11.78 -13.15
N ALA A 220 -4.91 -12.47 -14.21
CA ALA A 220 -5.89 -11.94 -15.16
C ALA A 220 -7.25 -11.66 -14.51
N ALA A 221 -7.74 -12.55 -13.65
CA ALA A 221 -9.00 -12.38 -12.94
C ALA A 221 -8.95 -11.21 -11.96
N TRP A 222 -7.86 -11.08 -11.18
CA TRP A 222 -7.64 -9.92 -10.31
C TRP A 222 -7.59 -8.62 -11.11
N TYR A 223 -6.81 -8.57 -12.19
CA TYR A 223 -6.67 -7.38 -13.01
C TYR A 223 -8.00 -6.95 -13.64
N ALA A 224 -8.81 -7.89 -14.14
CA ALA A 224 -10.13 -7.60 -14.68
C ALA A 224 -11.06 -7.01 -13.61
N ALA A 225 -11.06 -7.57 -12.40
CA ALA A 225 -11.86 -7.05 -11.29
C ALA A 225 -11.40 -5.65 -10.86
N LEU A 226 -10.10 -5.44 -10.73
CA LEU A 226 -9.51 -4.15 -10.34
C LEU A 226 -9.81 -3.04 -11.35
N ARG A 227 -9.89 -3.36 -12.65
CA ARG A 227 -10.28 -2.40 -13.68
C ARG A 227 -11.77 -2.08 -13.69
N ALA A 228 -12.61 -3.00 -13.23
CA ALA A 228 -14.05 -2.81 -13.20
C ALA A 228 -14.50 -1.82 -12.11
N VAL A 229 -13.63 -1.52 -11.13
CA VAL A 229 -13.90 -0.59 -10.04
C VAL A 229 -13.05 0.67 -10.24
N PRO A 230 -13.64 1.83 -10.55
CA PRO A 230 -12.90 3.06 -10.72
C PRO A 230 -12.07 3.44 -9.48
N GLY A 231 -10.79 3.74 -9.70
CA GLY A 231 -9.89 4.22 -8.65
C GLY A 231 -9.40 3.17 -7.65
N SER A 232 -9.67 1.88 -7.82
CA SER A 232 -9.06 0.84 -6.97
C SER A 232 -7.59 0.55 -7.31
N ILE A 233 -7.15 0.86 -8.53
CA ILE A 233 -5.74 0.72 -8.95
C ILE A 233 -5.18 2.03 -9.53
N GLY A 234 -5.82 3.14 -9.19
CA GLY A 234 -5.53 4.43 -9.78
C GLY A 234 -6.00 4.52 -11.24
N ASN A 235 -5.48 5.52 -11.95
CA ASN A 235 -5.82 5.76 -13.36
C ASN A 235 -4.65 5.30 -14.26
N PRO A 236 -4.96 4.76 -15.45
CA PRO A 236 -3.93 4.39 -16.41
C PRO A 236 -3.30 5.66 -17.00
N SER A 237 -1.98 5.69 -17.08
CA SER A 237 -1.23 6.74 -17.76
C SER A 237 -1.43 6.60 -19.28
N GLY A 238 -2.31 7.44 -19.87
CA GLY A 238 -2.44 7.59 -21.33
C GLY A 238 -3.78 7.27 -22.00
N GLY A 239 -4.91 7.21 -21.28
CA GLY A 239 -6.24 7.06 -21.92
C GLY A 239 -6.65 8.30 -22.73
N THR A 240 -6.78 8.17 -24.04
CA THR A 240 -7.37 9.16 -24.96
C THR A 240 -8.89 9.15 -24.87
N ASP A 241 -9.52 10.29 -24.56
CA ASP A 241 -10.93 10.57 -24.88
C ASP A 241 -11.00 11.96 -25.53
N PRO A 242 -11.82 12.18 -26.58
CA PRO A 242 -11.74 13.38 -27.40
C PRO A 242 -12.40 14.56 -26.69
N THR A 243 -11.71 15.69 -26.76
CA THR A 243 -12.10 16.98 -26.18
C THR A 243 -13.53 17.42 -26.57
N PRO A 244 -14.24 18.07 -25.63
CA PRO A 244 -14.83 19.36 -25.98
C PRO A 244 -14.36 20.46 -25.01
N THR A 245 -13.76 21.51 -25.56
CA THR A 245 -13.53 22.81 -24.91
C THR A 245 -14.85 23.61 -24.99
N PRO A 246 -15.24 24.54 -24.08
CA PRO A 246 -14.62 25.07 -22.84
C PRO A 246 -15.55 25.12 -21.59
N THR A 247 -14.98 25.29 -20.39
CA THR A 247 -15.27 26.35 -19.36
C THR A 247 -14.71 25.89 -18.00
N PRO A 248 -13.94 26.72 -17.26
CA PRO A 248 -13.18 26.26 -16.12
C PRO A 248 -14.07 26.13 -14.88
N THR A 249 -14.13 24.93 -14.31
CA THR A 249 -14.44 24.74 -12.89
C THR A 249 -13.58 23.58 -12.37
N PRO A 250 -12.81 23.74 -11.28
CA PRO A 250 -11.76 22.79 -10.90
C PRO A 250 -12.33 21.63 -10.04
N ASP A 251 -11.95 20.40 -10.35
CA ASP A 251 -12.14 19.21 -9.51
C ASP A 251 -10.76 18.56 -9.20
N PRO A 252 -10.45 18.11 -7.96
CA PRO A 252 -9.10 17.94 -7.45
C PRO A 252 -8.60 16.48 -7.37
N GLY A 253 -7.34 16.25 -7.79
CA GLY A 253 -6.36 15.50 -6.98
C GLY A 253 -6.11 14.00 -7.23
N ASN A 254 -5.30 13.65 -8.24
CA ASN A 254 -4.06 12.91 -7.99
C ASN A 254 -2.93 13.74 -8.62
N GLY A 255 -2.22 14.49 -7.79
CA GLY A 255 -1.31 15.55 -8.23
C GLY A 255 -0.05 15.00 -8.88
N THR A 256 0.00 14.95 -10.21
CA THR A 256 1.26 15.28 -10.87
C THR A 256 1.55 16.72 -10.48
N VAL A 257 2.46 16.93 -9.52
CA VAL A 257 2.98 18.26 -9.27
C VAL A 257 3.62 18.72 -10.57
N ASP A 258 3.04 19.73 -11.20
CA ASP A 258 3.61 20.36 -12.39
C ASP A 258 4.95 20.97 -11.99
N THR A 259 6.04 20.29 -12.37
CA THR A 259 7.42 20.67 -12.03
C THR A 259 7.88 21.92 -12.76
N SER A 260 7.12 22.40 -13.75
CA SER A 260 7.35 23.69 -14.40
C SER A 260 6.75 24.86 -13.62
N ALA A 261 5.87 24.59 -12.64
CA ALA A 261 5.18 25.59 -11.86
C ALA A 261 5.86 25.92 -10.53
N TRP A 262 5.55 27.13 -10.03
CA TRP A 262 5.85 27.56 -8.67
C TRP A 262 4.63 27.34 -7.78
N TYR A 263 4.85 26.95 -6.54
CA TYR A 263 3.79 26.70 -5.55
C TYR A 263 4.05 27.42 -4.24
N THR A 264 2.97 27.81 -3.58
CA THR A 264 2.96 28.05 -2.14
C THR A 264 2.40 26.81 -1.44
N LEU A 265 3.14 26.29 -0.47
CA LEU A 265 2.71 25.14 0.34
C LEU A 265 2.05 25.65 1.62
N VAL A 266 0.75 25.47 1.75
CA VAL A 266 -0.08 26.04 2.82
C VAL A 266 -0.46 24.96 3.82
N ASN A 267 -0.07 25.09 5.08
CA ASN A 267 -0.36 24.11 6.11
C ASN A 267 -1.87 23.96 6.37
N ARG A 268 -2.38 22.72 6.43
CA ARG A 268 -3.81 22.43 6.68
C ARG A 268 -4.26 22.91 8.05
N ASN A 269 -3.41 22.82 9.07
CA ASN A 269 -3.75 23.22 10.44
C ASN A 269 -3.78 24.75 10.63
N SER A 270 -2.80 25.48 10.10
CA SER A 270 -2.63 26.92 10.39
C SER A 270 -3.07 27.86 9.27
N GLY A 271 -3.22 27.37 8.03
CA GLY A 271 -3.44 28.20 6.85
C GLY A 271 -2.24 29.04 6.40
N LYS A 272 -1.06 28.81 6.99
CA LYS A 272 0.19 29.56 6.71
C LYS A 272 1.09 28.83 5.74
N ALA A 273 1.95 29.57 5.04
CA ALA A 273 2.83 29.04 4.00
C ALA A 273 4.20 28.62 4.54
N ILE A 274 4.81 27.59 3.93
CA ILE A 274 6.26 27.36 4.06
C ILE A 274 7.01 28.58 3.52
N ASP A 275 7.89 29.13 4.34
CA ASP A 275 8.56 30.41 4.16
C ASP A 275 10.06 30.31 4.49
N VAL A 276 10.92 30.86 3.65
CA VAL A 276 12.33 31.08 3.98
C VAL A 276 12.44 32.29 4.92
N TYR A 277 12.75 32.03 6.19
CA TYR A 277 12.71 33.04 7.24
C TYR A 277 13.59 34.26 6.89
N ASN A 278 13.01 35.45 7.04
CA ASN A 278 13.66 36.74 6.85
C ASN A 278 14.34 36.92 5.48
N TYR A 279 13.80 36.29 4.43
CA TYR A 279 14.35 36.36 3.06
C TYR A 279 15.83 35.96 2.97
N ALA A 280 16.29 35.11 3.89
CA ALA A 280 17.68 34.67 3.92
C ALA A 280 18.03 33.88 2.64
N THR A 281 19.27 33.99 2.19
CA THR A 281 19.77 33.28 0.98
C THR A 281 20.99 32.42 1.25
N ASN A 282 21.53 32.42 2.47
CA ASN A 282 22.64 31.57 2.89
C ASN A 282 22.20 30.12 3.12
N ASP A 283 23.18 29.21 3.07
CA ASP A 283 23.00 27.82 3.49
C ASP A 283 22.67 27.74 4.99
N GLY A 284 21.84 26.77 5.36
CA GLY A 284 21.38 26.57 6.72
C GLY A 284 20.32 27.58 7.17
N ALA A 285 19.85 28.45 6.28
CA ALA A 285 18.78 29.38 6.60
C ALA A 285 17.49 28.62 6.96
N ARG A 286 16.85 29.08 8.04
CA ARG A 286 15.68 28.44 8.66
C ARG A 286 14.47 28.48 7.72
N ILE A 287 13.78 27.35 7.65
CA ILE A 287 12.44 27.25 7.07
C ILE A 287 11.40 27.36 8.18
N THR A 288 10.39 28.20 7.95
CA THR A 288 9.35 28.50 8.91
C THR A 288 7.98 28.45 8.24
N GLN A 289 6.90 28.58 9.02
CA GLN A 289 5.62 29.00 8.47
C GLN A 289 5.43 30.51 8.64
N TRP A 290 4.75 31.14 7.69
CA TRP A 290 4.34 32.54 7.80
C TRP A 290 3.02 32.80 7.09
N SER A 291 2.30 33.84 7.54
CA SER A 291 1.14 34.39 6.87
C SER A 291 1.43 34.62 5.38
N ARG A 292 0.51 34.20 4.51
CA ARG A 292 0.68 34.27 3.07
C ARG A 292 0.80 35.74 2.63
N HIS A 293 1.91 36.10 2.00
CA HIS A 293 2.16 37.45 1.48
C HIS A 293 2.59 37.45 0.01
N GLY A 294 2.80 36.28 -0.58
CA GLY A 294 3.08 36.11 -2.01
C GLY A 294 4.53 36.37 -2.41
N GLY A 295 5.42 36.71 -1.46
CA GLY A 295 6.84 36.88 -1.71
C GLY A 295 7.54 35.62 -2.22
N THR A 296 8.66 35.79 -2.92
CA THR A 296 9.42 34.68 -3.54
C THR A 296 9.99 33.67 -2.53
N ASN A 297 10.13 34.06 -1.26
CA ASN A 297 10.47 33.18 -0.13
C ASN A 297 9.36 32.19 0.25
N GLN A 298 8.13 32.37 -0.24
CA GLN A 298 7.01 31.44 -0.05
C GLN A 298 6.70 30.61 -1.31
N GLN A 299 7.61 30.64 -2.29
CA GLN A 299 7.39 30.02 -3.59
C GLN A 299 8.44 28.94 -3.84
N TRP A 300 7.96 27.75 -4.15
CA TRP A 300 8.74 26.53 -4.25
C TRP A 300 8.44 25.84 -5.57
N GLN A 301 9.47 25.44 -6.29
CA GLN A 301 9.37 24.61 -7.47
C GLN A 301 9.81 23.19 -7.10
N PHE A 302 9.05 22.20 -7.56
CA PHE A 302 9.43 20.81 -7.39
C PHE A 302 10.39 20.42 -8.52
N VAL A 303 11.58 19.98 -8.16
CA VAL A 303 12.62 19.49 -9.07
C VAL A 303 12.71 17.98 -8.91
N SER A 304 12.45 17.23 -9.97
CA SER A 304 12.53 15.76 -9.92
C SER A 304 13.95 15.28 -9.57
N SER A 305 14.01 14.27 -8.72
CA SER A 305 15.21 13.49 -8.40
C SER A 305 15.08 12.04 -8.87
N GLY A 306 14.04 11.72 -9.65
CA GLY A 306 13.70 10.36 -10.09
C GLY A 306 12.96 9.55 -9.02
N ASN A 307 12.34 8.43 -9.43
CA ASN A 307 11.70 7.45 -8.56
C ASN A 307 10.70 8.04 -7.55
N GLY A 308 9.91 9.05 -7.97
CA GLY A 308 8.90 9.68 -7.12
C GLY A 308 9.42 10.66 -6.06
N TYR A 309 10.73 10.99 -6.09
CA TYR A 309 11.33 11.96 -5.18
C TYR A 309 11.54 13.31 -5.84
N TYR A 310 11.39 14.36 -5.03
CA TYR A 310 11.55 15.74 -5.44
C TYR A 310 12.45 16.50 -4.47
N ARG A 311 13.21 17.44 -5.01
CA ARG A 311 13.78 18.56 -4.25
C ARG A 311 12.84 19.75 -4.37
N LEU A 312 12.61 20.48 -3.29
CA LEU A 312 11.78 21.69 -3.32
C LEU A 312 12.70 22.90 -3.39
N LYS A 313 12.83 23.47 -4.59
CA LYS A 313 13.68 24.61 -4.89
C LYS A 313 12.98 25.93 -4.55
N SER A 314 13.59 26.75 -3.72
CA SER A 314 13.13 28.10 -3.40
C SER A 314 13.26 29.02 -4.61
N ARG A 315 12.20 29.80 -4.91
CA ARG A 315 12.24 30.85 -5.95
C ARG A 315 13.16 32.00 -5.56
N LEU A 316 13.29 32.27 -4.26
CA LEU A 316 14.13 33.34 -3.73
C LEU A 316 15.62 33.08 -3.98
N SER A 317 16.12 31.90 -3.60
CA SER A 317 17.55 31.63 -3.50
C SER A 317 18.07 30.60 -4.50
N GLY A 318 17.18 29.82 -5.13
CA GLY A 318 17.53 28.67 -5.95
C GLY A 318 18.03 27.44 -5.17
N LYS A 319 18.10 27.53 -3.83
CA LYS A 319 18.45 26.42 -2.92
C LYS A 319 17.25 25.53 -2.65
N VAL A 320 17.48 24.35 -2.07
CA VAL A 320 16.43 23.35 -1.84
C VAL A 320 16.13 23.15 -0.37
N LEU A 321 14.93 22.67 -0.04
CA LEU A 321 14.63 22.14 1.30
C LEU A 321 15.62 21.01 1.63
N ASP A 322 16.08 21.01 2.88
CA ASP A 322 17.14 20.14 3.39
C ASP A 322 16.83 19.77 4.85
N VAL A 323 16.90 18.49 5.18
CA VAL A 323 16.89 18.05 6.58
C VAL A 323 18.29 18.23 7.17
N SER A 324 18.39 19.12 8.17
CA SER A 324 19.68 19.57 8.71
C SER A 324 20.53 18.39 9.22
N GLY A 325 21.77 18.34 8.73
CA GLY A 325 22.76 17.32 9.11
C GLY A 325 22.40 15.89 8.71
N ASN A 326 21.48 15.69 7.73
CA ASN A 326 20.97 14.37 7.36
C ASN A 326 20.41 13.59 8.57
N SER A 327 19.94 14.32 9.58
CA SER A 327 19.43 13.73 10.81
C SER A 327 18.20 12.86 10.53
N THR A 328 18.04 11.76 11.26
CA THR A 328 16.82 10.95 11.29
C THR A 328 16.01 11.16 12.57
N ALA A 329 16.41 12.09 13.44
CA ALA A 329 15.72 12.38 14.69
C ALA A 329 14.41 13.15 14.45
N ASP A 330 13.43 12.92 15.34
CA ASP A 330 12.23 13.74 15.41
C ASP A 330 12.57 15.16 15.85
N GLY A 331 11.92 16.14 15.22
CA GLY A 331 12.19 17.56 15.48
C GLY A 331 13.45 18.09 14.81
N ALA A 332 14.13 17.30 13.97
CA ALA A 332 15.25 17.82 13.19
C ALA A 332 14.76 18.95 12.25
N ALA A 333 15.48 20.07 12.24
CA ALA A 333 15.07 21.26 11.53
C ALA A 333 15.10 21.04 10.00
N ILE A 334 14.09 21.60 9.32
CA ILE A 334 14.15 21.82 7.89
C ILE A 334 14.80 23.19 7.65
N GLN A 335 15.82 23.20 6.79
CA GLN A 335 16.56 24.38 6.36
C GLN A 335 16.56 24.47 4.83
N GLN A 336 17.02 25.58 4.27
CA GLN A 336 17.49 25.57 2.88
C GLN A 336 18.99 25.31 2.82
N TYR A 337 19.43 24.60 1.79
CA TYR A 337 20.85 24.35 1.55
C TYR A 337 21.14 24.26 0.05
N GLY A 338 22.40 24.49 -0.34
CA GLY A 338 22.90 24.27 -1.69
C GLY A 338 22.52 22.89 -2.19
N ASP A 339 21.98 22.84 -3.41
CA ASP A 339 21.50 21.59 -4.00
C ASP A 339 22.69 20.69 -4.36
N HIS A 340 22.81 19.59 -3.63
CA HIS A 340 23.83 18.56 -3.83
C HIS A 340 23.20 17.18 -4.09
N GLY A 341 21.88 17.12 -4.27
CA GLY A 341 21.15 15.88 -4.56
C GLY A 341 21.19 14.83 -3.44
N GLY A 342 21.58 15.20 -2.21
CA GLY A 342 21.63 14.25 -1.09
C GLY A 342 20.24 13.74 -0.71
N ASN A 343 20.15 12.54 -0.11
CA ASN A 343 18.86 11.95 0.25
C ASN A 343 18.08 12.80 1.27
N ASN A 344 18.76 13.59 2.12
CA ASN A 344 18.15 14.57 3.01
C ASN A 344 17.55 15.80 2.32
N GLN A 345 17.77 15.98 1.02
CA GLN A 345 17.16 17.02 0.19
C GLN A 345 16.00 16.49 -0.65
N GLN A 346 15.70 15.19 -0.55
CA GLN A 346 14.75 14.52 -1.39
C GLN A 346 13.51 14.14 -0.59
N PHE A 347 12.34 14.50 -1.11
CA PHE A 347 11.07 14.27 -0.48
C PHE A 347 10.14 13.56 -1.46
N SER A 348 9.49 12.49 -1.00
CA SER A 348 8.33 11.95 -1.73
C SER A 348 7.08 12.74 -1.32
N ILE A 349 6.08 12.72 -2.19
CA ILE A 349 4.80 13.38 -1.96
C ILE A 349 3.76 12.29 -1.68
N GLN A 350 3.13 12.35 -0.52
CA GLN A 350 1.97 11.51 -0.20
C GLN A 350 0.72 12.39 -0.24
N THR A 351 -0.30 12.00 -1.02
CA THR A 351 -1.55 12.77 -1.10
C THR A 351 -2.54 12.24 -0.07
N ILE A 352 -3.08 13.15 0.76
CA ILE A 352 -4.11 12.90 1.78
C ILE A 352 -5.28 13.84 1.50
N ASP A 353 -6.39 13.29 1.01
CA ASP A 353 -7.52 14.08 0.48
C ASP A 353 -7.04 15.07 -0.62
N SER A 354 -7.31 16.37 -0.44
CA SER A 354 -6.82 17.46 -1.29
C SER A 354 -5.50 18.08 -0.81
N TYR A 355 -4.84 17.46 0.17
CA TYR A 355 -3.58 17.92 0.76
C TYR A 355 -2.45 16.95 0.44
N ILE A 356 -1.21 17.36 0.69
CA ILE A 356 -0.03 16.52 0.57
C ILE A 356 0.76 16.47 1.88
N GLN A 357 1.51 15.41 2.09
CA GLN A 357 2.63 15.35 3.02
C GLN A 357 3.92 15.27 2.21
N LEU A 358 4.99 15.91 2.71
CA LEU A 358 6.33 15.76 2.17
C LEU A 358 7.11 14.81 3.07
N ILE A 359 7.56 13.68 2.55
CA ILE A 359 8.23 12.65 3.34
C ILE A 359 9.71 12.59 2.94
N ALA A 360 10.60 12.85 3.90
CA ALA A 360 12.04 12.86 3.66
C ALA A 360 12.55 11.45 3.31
N ARG A 361 13.29 11.34 2.20
CA ARG A 361 13.74 10.06 1.63
C ARG A 361 14.63 9.26 2.57
N HIS A 362 15.55 9.91 3.28
CA HIS A 362 16.53 9.22 4.13
C HIS A 362 15.99 8.79 5.50
N SER A 363 14.89 9.38 5.97
CA SER A 363 14.35 9.15 7.31
C SER A 363 12.93 8.57 7.33
N GLY A 364 12.19 8.68 6.22
CA GLY A 364 10.76 8.32 6.15
C GLY A 364 9.85 9.24 6.96
N LYS A 365 10.33 10.42 7.38
CA LYS A 365 9.61 11.34 8.27
C LYS A 365 8.93 12.47 7.51
N ALA A 366 7.77 12.90 8.01
CA ALA A 366 6.97 13.95 7.41
C ALA A 366 7.50 15.35 7.77
N VAL A 367 7.50 16.26 6.81
CA VAL A 367 7.70 17.69 7.04
C VAL A 367 6.46 18.26 7.71
N GLU A 368 6.64 18.86 8.90
CA GLU A 368 5.55 19.37 9.70
C GLU A 368 5.85 20.74 10.31
N VAL A 369 4.79 21.45 10.69
CA VAL A 369 4.88 22.58 11.62
C VAL A 369 5.08 22.02 13.03
N GLN A 370 6.22 22.36 13.65
CA GLN A 370 6.60 21.85 14.95
C GLN A 370 5.54 22.18 16.01
N GLY A 371 5.08 21.14 16.72
CA GLY A 371 4.07 21.28 17.78
C GLY A 371 2.73 21.81 17.31
N ALA A 372 2.42 21.66 16.01
CA ALA A 372 1.20 22.18 15.38
C ALA A 372 0.94 23.68 15.63
N SER A 373 2.01 24.48 15.78
CA SER A 373 1.92 25.92 15.99
C SER A 373 1.05 26.59 14.91
N THR A 374 0.30 27.62 15.29
CA THR A 374 -0.45 28.48 14.36
C THR A 374 0.13 29.89 14.25
N ALA A 375 1.25 30.17 14.93
CA ALA A 375 1.92 31.46 14.91
C ALA A 375 2.85 31.62 13.69
N ASP A 376 3.00 32.87 13.24
CA ASP A 376 4.09 33.26 12.33
C ASP A 376 5.45 32.98 12.99
N GLY A 377 6.40 32.49 12.21
CA GLY A 377 7.69 32.06 12.74
C GLY A 377 7.69 30.66 13.35
N GLY A 378 6.56 29.93 13.30
CA GLY A 378 6.51 28.52 13.67
C GLY A 378 7.56 27.70 12.90
N ASN A 379 8.34 26.90 13.61
CA ASN A 379 9.45 26.16 12.99
C ASN A 379 8.93 25.02 12.12
N ILE A 380 9.62 24.74 11.01
CA ILE A 380 9.37 23.54 10.20
C ILE A 380 10.43 22.49 10.53
N VAL A 381 9.98 21.28 10.85
CA VAL A 381 10.82 20.14 11.23
C VAL A 381 10.39 18.91 10.46
N GLN A 382 11.21 17.86 10.47
CA GLN A 382 10.70 16.52 10.22
C GLN A 382 10.21 15.88 11.53
N TYR A 383 9.22 15.02 11.45
CA TYR A 383 8.76 14.19 12.57
C TYR A 383 8.20 12.87 12.04
N ALA A 384 8.12 11.85 12.90
CA ALA A 384 7.38 10.62 12.61
C ALA A 384 6.02 10.96 11.97
N ASP A 385 5.67 10.26 10.89
CA ASP A 385 4.38 10.46 10.23
C ASP A 385 3.27 9.84 11.08
N TRP A 386 2.35 10.69 11.53
CA TRP A 386 1.16 10.31 12.27
C TRP A 386 -0.10 10.86 11.60
N ASN A 387 0.03 11.29 10.33
CA ASN A 387 -1.02 11.90 9.52
C ASN A 387 -1.68 13.12 10.19
N GLY A 388 -0.88 13.90 10.92
CA GLY A 388 -1.36 15.12 11.59
C GLY A 388 -1.71 16.22 10.60
N THR A 389 -2.72 17.05 10.90
CA THR A 389 -3.08 18.19 10.05
C THR A 389 -1.95 19.22 9.92
N ASN A 390 -1.04 19.29 10.89
CA ASN A 390 0.19 20.10 10.83
C ASN A 390 1.29 19.49 9.93
N GLN A 391 1.13 18.24 9.49
CA GLN A 391 2.02 17.55 8.53
C GLN A 391 1.51 17.64 7.09
N GLN A 392 0.29 18.18 6.91
CA GLN A 392 -0.40 18.25 5.63
C GLN A 392 -0.37 19.65 5.03
N TRP A 393 -0.17 19.74 3.73
CA TRP A 393 0.07 20.97 2.98
C TRP A 393 -0.83 21.03 1.75
N GLN A 394 -1.57 22.11 1.59
CA GLN A 394 -2.25 22.43 0.35
C GLN A 394 -1.24 23.03 -0.62
N LEU A 395 -1.17 22.47 -1.84
CA LEU A 395 -0.41 23.08 -2.94
C LEU A 395 -1.24 24.17 -3.59
N VAL A 396 -0.78 25.41 -3.54
CA VAL A 396 -1.38 26.54 -4.25
C VAL A 396 -0.45 26.96 -5.38
N LYS A 397 -0.86 26.73 -6.64
CA LYS A 397 -0.09 27.15 -7.81
C LYS A 397 0.03 28.68 -7.84
N VAL A 398 1.24 29.18 -8.05
CA VAL A 398 1.52 30.60 -8.27
C VAL A 398 1.30 30.90 -9.75
N GLY A 399 0.51 31.94 -10.02
CA GLY A 399 0.18 32.41 -11.37
C GLY A 399 1.29 33.19 -12.05
#